data_AF-E4LJR6-F1
#
_entry.id   AF-E4LJR6-F1
#
_cell.length_a   1.000
_cell.length_b   1.000
_cell.length_c   1.000
_cell.angle_alpha   90.00
_cell.angle_beta   90.00
_cell.angle_gamma   90.00
#
_symmetry.space_group_name_H-M   'P 1'
#
loop_
_entity.id
_entity.type
_entity.pdbx_description
1 polymer ?
#
loop_
_entity_poly.entity_id
_entity_poly.type
_entity_poly.pdbx_seq_one_letter_code
_entity_poly.pdbx_strand_id
1 'polypeptide(L)'
;MARAVPRADHGGGRRSLCDERVEGQGRGAPAVLRSRALPGCNEKILAYFEEIGQPFHIYDMERGYADFLKSCDCASLEVVADRDNYDYVYLAEKLITLAGRKMHSKKNHLNAFRKEHPEAEFRPITDEIVTQCKLELNSWYKQHRQDDGTVDPFIGYERTAILEVLNNFEDFGLKGGAILMDGRVVAFTFGEQLNTDTAVIHVEKADPEVRGAYPAINQGFVEYAWSGMTYINREEDMGIEGLRKAKESYKPEKLIEKFNATLRSNDCKAL
;
A
#
# COMPACT_ATOMS: atom_id res chain seq x y z
N MET A 1 6.60 -40.05 8.26
CA MET A 1 7.81 -40.85 7.95
C MET A 1 8.36 -40.28 6.65
N ALA A 2 9.54 -39.71 6.52
CA ALA A 2 10.79 -39.92 7.24
C ALA A 2 11.41 -38.61 7.75
N ARG A 3 12.08 -38.69 8.90
CA ARG A 3 12.96 -37.69 9.48
C ARG A 3 14.38 -37.90 8.93
N ALA A 4 15.11 -36.83 8.70
CA ALA A 4 16.57 -36.86 8.76
C ALA A 4 17.12 -35.48 9.16
N VAL A 5 17.81 -35.45 10.30
CA VAL A 5 18.73 -34.42 10.80
C VAL A 5 19.83 -35.22 11.55
N PRO A 6 21.10 -34.79 11.64
CA PRO A 6 22.01 -34.17 10.67
C PRO A 6 23.34 -34.99 10.55
N ARG A 7 24.28 -34.57 9.69
CA ARG A 7 25.71 -34.78 9.95
C ARG A 7 26.42 -33.43 9.92
N ALA A 8 27.00 -33.09 11.07
CA ALA A 8 27.96 -32.02 11.22
C ALA A 8 29.27 -32.47 10.57
N ASP A 9 29.86 -31.60 9.75
CA ASP A 9 31.28 -31.69 9.42
C ASP A 9 31.93 -30.34 9.71
N HIS A 10 32.99 -30.39 10.52
CA HIS A 10 33.77 -29.25 10.97
C HIS A 10 34.97 -29.10 10.05
N GLY A 11 35.07 -27.97 9.35
CA GLY A 11 36.31 -27.59 8.68
C GLY A 11 36.09 -26.62 7.52
N GLY A 12 36.41 -25.35 7.74
CA GLY A 12 36.45 -24.33 6.68
C GLY A 12 35.60 -23.12 7.06
N GLY A 13 36.26 -22.08 7.57
CA GLY A 13 35.61 -20.83 7.98
C GLY A 13 34.81 -20.20 6.84
N ARG A 14 33.49 -20.31 6.90
CA ARG A 14 32.57 -19.43 6.16
C ARG A 14 32.34 -18.22 7.04
N ARG A 15 32.85 -17.05 6.60
CA ARG A 15 32.37 -15.78 7.12
C ARG A 15 30.87 -15.70 6.79
N SER A 16 30.07 -15.49 7.82
CA SER A 16 28.65 -15.13 7.72
C SER A 16 28.52 -13.90 6.80
N LEU A 17 27.69 -14.01 5.77
CA LEU A 17 27.51 -13.03 4.69
C LEU A 17 26.72 -11.77 5.10
N CYS A 18 26.49 -11.55 6.41
CA CYS A 18 25.74 -10.40 6.93
C CYS A 18 26.37 -9.74 8.17
N ASP A 19 27.63 -10.03 8.53
CA ASP A 19 28.24 -9.52 9.76
C ASP A 19 29.01 -8.20 9.52
N GLU A 20 28.31 -7.16 9.08
CA GLU A 20 28.67 -5.78 9.44
C GLU A 20 27.71 -5.33 10.54
N ARG A 21 27.98 -5.75 11.78
CA ARG A 21 27.28 -5.22 12.95
C ARG A 21 27.65 -3.75 13.10
N VAL A 22 26.62 -2.92 13.10
CA VAL A 22 26.70 -1.52 13.50
C VAL A 22 26.88 -1.47 15.02
N GLU A 23 28.01 -0.98 15.50
CA GLU A 23 28.05 -0.35 16.82
C GLU A 23 27.21 0.94 16.73
N GLY A 24 26.05 0.96 17.38
CA GLY A 24 25.31 2.20 17.64
C GLY A 24 23.87 2.34 17.12
N GLN A 25 23.23 1.30 16.57
CA GLN A 25 21.79 1.38 16.26
C GLN A 25 20.98 0.52 17.23
N GLY A 26 20.02 1.17 17.91
CA GLY A 26 19.08 0.52 18.81
C GLY A 26 18.32 -0.61 18.12
N ARG A 27 18.05 -1.66 18.89
CA ARG A 27 17.31 -2.85 18.42
C ARG A 27 15.94 -2.42 17.87
N GLY A 28 15.71 -2.59 16.56
CA GLY A 28 14.37 -2.50 15.97
C GLY A 28 14.20 -1.69 14.68
N ALA A 29 15.22 -0.98 14.19
CA ALA A 29 15.11 -0.28 12.90
C ALA A 29 15.41 -1.24 11.71
N PRO A 30 14.64 -1.22 10.62
CA PRO A 30 14.97 -1.96 9.40
C PRO A 30 16.34 -1.55 8.87
N ALA A 31 17.16 -2.53 8.48
CA ALA A 31 18.44 -2.26 7.85
C ALA A 31 18.21 -1.65 6.45
N VAL A 32 18.36 -0.33 6.33
CA VAL A 32 18.34 0.35 5.03
C VAL A 32 19.66 0.03 4.31
N LEU A 33 19.57 -0.68 3.18
CA LEU A 33 20.71 -0.98 2.32
C LEU A 33 21.40 0.33 1.90
N ARG A 34 22.69 0.48 2.21
CA ARG A 34 23.48 1.64 1.79
C ARG A 34 23.69 1.61 0.27
N SER A 35 23.66 2.77 -0.37
CA SER A 35 23.81 2.92 -1.82
C SER A 35 25.06 2.24 -2.42
N ARG A 36 26.14 2.11 -1.65
CA ARG A 36 27.39 1.46 -2.08
C ARG A 36 27.31 -0.06 -2.24
N ALA A 37 26.33 -0.73 -1.65
CA ALA A 37 26.15 -2.19 -1.76
C ALA A 37 25.24 -2.59 -2.93
N LEU A 38 24.50 -1.65 -3.51
CA LEU A 38 23.49 -1.91 -4.54
C LEU A 38 24.06 -2.51 -5.85
N PRO A 39 25.23 -2.08 -6.38
CA PRO A 39 25.73 -2.65 -7.64
C PRO A 39 25.97 -4.16 -7.59
N GLY A 40 26.67 -4.64 -6.54
CA GLY A 40 27.00 -6.06 -6.39
C GLY A 40 25.80 -6.95 -6.03
N CYS A 41 24.70 -6.37 -5.53
CA CYS A 41 23.44 -7.09 -5.35
C CYS A 41 22.73 -7.31 -6.68
N ASN A 42 22.73 -6.30 -7.56
CA ASN A 42 22.02 -6.38 -8.84
C ASN A 42 22.64 -7.42 -9.78
N GLU A 43 23.97 -7.48 -9.85
CA GLU A 43 24.67 -8.50 -10.65
C GLU A 43 24.29 -9.93 -10.22
N LYS A 44 24.17 -10.18 -8.90
CA LYS A 44 23.80 -11.50 -8.38
C LYS A 44 22.35 -11.86 -8.68
N ILE A 45 21.44 -10.88 -8.59
CA ILE A 45 20.03 -11.12 -8.92
C ILE A 45 19.89 -11.38 -10.42
N LEU A 46 20.57 -10.61 -11.27
CA LEU A 46 20.59 -10.84 -12.71
C LEU A 46 21.09 -12.24 -13.06
N ALA A 47 22.23 -12.65 -12.50
CA ALA A 47 22.79 -13.99 -12.69
C ALA A 47 21.83 -15.11 -12.23
N TYR A 48 21.09 -14.90 -11.15
CA TYR A 48 20.09 -15.85 -10.67
C TYR A 48 18.92 -16.01 -11.67
N PHE A 49 18.38 -14.91 -12.20
CA PHE A 49 17.29 -14.97 -13.17
C PHE A 49 17.73 -15.65 -14.49
N GLU A 50 18.97 -15.42 -14.90
CA GLU A 50 19.61 -16.14 -16.00
C GLU A 50 19.73 -17.64 -15.72
N GLU A 51 20.24 -18.02 -14.53
CA GLU A 51 20.39 -19.42 -14.12
C GLU A 51 19.06 -20.20 -14.14
N ILE A 52 17.97 -19.58 -13.68
CA ILE A 52 16.64 -20.22 -13.67
C ILE A 52 15.88 -20.07 -15.00
N GLY A 53 16.46 -19.39 -15.99
CA GLY A 53 15.85 -19.17 -17.31
C GLY A 53 14.56 -18.35 -17.26
N GLN A 54 14.43 -17.42 -16.32
CA GLN A 54 13.27 -16.53 -16.17
C GLN A 54 13.62 -15.09 -16.56
N PRO A 55 12.68 -14.33 -17.15
CA PRO A 55 12.95 -12.95 -17.50
C PRO A 55 13.10 -12.10 -16.23
N PHE A 56 14.05 -11.16 -16.27
CA PHE A 56 14.29 -10.23 -15.18
C PHE A 56 13.39 -9.00 -15.31
N HIS A 57 12.59 -8.76 -14.27
CA HIS A 57 11.74 -7.59 -14.14
C HIS A 57 11.87 -7.01 -12.73
N ILE A 58 11.95 -5.69 -12.63
CA ILE A 58 11.76 -4.95 -11.38
C ILE A 58 10.53 -4.08 -11.55
N TYR A 59 9.60 -4.16 -10.60
CA TYR A 59 8.39 -3.35 -10.58
C TYR A 59 8.38 -2.37 -9.41
N ASP A 60 7.58 -1.31 -9.53
CA ASP A 60 7.20 -0.36 -8.47
C ASP A 60 8.35 0.32 -7.73
N MET A 61 9.46 0.56 -8.43
CA MET A 61 10.62 1.19 -7.82
C MET A 61 10.49 2.71 -7.79
N GLU A 62 11.01 3.34 -6.74
CA GLU A 62 11.05 4.80 -6.65
C GLU A 62 12.13 5.40 -7.56
N ARG A 63 11.93 6.67 -7.91
CA ARG A 63 12.83 7.46 -8.78
C ARG A 63 14.32 7.32 -8.43
N GLY A 64 14.68 7.35 -7.15
CA GLY A 64 16.07 7.24 -6.73
C GLY A 64 16.73 5.93 -7.16
N TYR A 65 16.00 4.81 -7.07
CA TYR A 65 16.50 3.51 -7.52
C TYR A 65 16.43 3.37 -9.05
N ALA A 66 15.38 3.92 -9.67
CA ALA A 66 15.24 3.98 -11.13
C ALA A 66 16.42 4.73 -11.79
N ASP A 67 16.81 5.88 -11.22
CA ASP A 67 17.92 6.69 -11.72
C ASP A 67 19.27 5.99 -11.45
N PHE A 68 19.41 5.28 -10.33
CA PHE A 68 20.55 4.40 -10.09
C PHE A 68 20.66 3.29 -11.15
N LEU A 69 19.58 2.57 -11.46
CA LEU A 69 19.58 1.52 -12.49
C LEU A 69 19.95 2.06 -13.88
N LYS A 70 19.46 3.25 -14.24
CA LYS A 70 19.83 3.92 -15.51
C LYS A 70 21.31 4.25 -15.59
N SER A 71 21.97 4.47 -14.45
CA SER A 71 23.40 4.77 -14.36
C SER A 71 24.27 3.52 -14.15
N CYS A 72 23.66 2.34 -13.98
CA CYS A 72 24.38 1.10 -13.72
C CYS A 72 24.90 0.50 -15.03
N ASP A 73 26.20 0.28 -15.11
CA ASP A 73 26.82 -0.46 -16.23
C ASP A 73 26.62 -1.99 -16.11
N CYS A 74 25.91 -2.45 -15.07
CA CYS A 74 25.70 -3.86 -14.78
C CYS A 74 24.81 -4.60 -15.79
N ALA A 75 23.89 -3.89 -16.47
CA ALA A 75 23.05 -4.44 -17.53
C ALA A 75 22.37 -3.33 -18.35
N SER A 76 22.04 -3.62 -19.61
CA SER A 76 21.22 -2.73 -20.43
C SER A 76 19.74 -2.84 -20.04
N LEU A 77 19.33 -2.02 -19.09
CA LEU A 77 17.95 -1.95 -18.63
C LEU A 77 17.16 -0.88 -19.40
N GLU A 78 15.90 -1.17 -19.69
CA GLU A 78 14.88 -0.21 -20.05
C GLU A 78 14.10 0.14 -18.80
N VAL A 79 14.13 1.41 -18.39
CA VAL A 79 13.45 1.90 -17.19
C VAL A 79 12.36 2.88 -17.60
N VAL A 80 11.11 2.53 -17.34
CA VAL A 80 9.92 3.29 -17.75
C VAL A 80 9.13 3.74 -16.53
N ALA A 81 8.59 4.95 -16.59
CA ALA A 81 7.66 5.44 -15.58
C ALA A 81 6.32 4.72 -15.71
N ASP A 82 5.70 4.40 -14.58
CA ASP A 82 4.39 3.76 -14.54
C ASP A 82 3.39 4.66 -13.82
N ARG A 83 2.75 5.56 -14.59
CA ARG A 83 1.85 6.57 -14.05
C ARG A 83 0.66 5.95 -13.29
N ASP A 84 0.20 4.78 -13.71
CA ASP A 84 -0.97 4.14 -13.12
C ASP A 84 -0.67 3.67 -11.69
N ASN A 85 0.62 3.47 -11.37
CA ASN A 85 1.14 3.09 -10.05
C ASN A 85 1.70 4.27 -9.22
N TYR A 86 1.46 5.53 -9.61
CA TYR A 86 1.94 6.67 -8.80
C TYR A 86 1.14 6.80 -7.50
N ASP A 87 1.84 6.91 -6.36
CA ASP A 87 1.18 7.09 -5.05
C ASP A 87 0.70 8.53 -4.87
N TYR A 88 -0.51 8.67 -4.35
CA TYR A 88 -1.10 9.96 -4.00
C TYR A 88 -0.81 10.30 -2.53
N VAL A 89 0.00 11.33 -2.29
CA VAL A 89 0.37 11.77 -0.95
C VAL A 89 -0.24 13.13 -0.62
N TYR A 90 -0.90 13.24 0.52
CA TYR A 90 -1.63 14.42 0.99
C TYR A 90 -1.05 14.92 2.31
N LEU A 91 -1.31 16.19 2.65
CA LEU A 91 -1.11 16.67 4.02
C LEU A 91 -2.22 16.14 4.93
N ALA A 92 -1.85 15.56 6.07
CA ALA A 92 -2.82 15.07 7.06
C ALA A 92 -3.78 16.19 7.50
N GLU A 93 -3.26 17.38 7.79
CA GLU A 93 -4.05 18.55 8.16
C GLU A 93 -5.12 18.91 7.12
N LYS A 94 -4.81 18.81 5.82
CA LYS A 94 -5.77 19.09 4.74
C LYS A 94 -6.90 18.05 4.70
N LEU A 95 -6.59 16.78 4.98
CA LEU A 95 -7.59 15.71 5.03
C LEU A 95 -8.48 15.82 6.29
N ILE A 96 -7.93 16.26 7.41
CA ILE A 96 -8.67 16.47 8.67
C ILE A 96 -9.61 17.68 8.58
N THR A 97 -9.07 18.81 8.13
CA THR A 97 -9.79 20.10 8.16
C THR A 97 -10.71 20.28 6.95
N LEU A 98 -10.38 19.63 5.82
CA LEU A 98 -11.00 19.85 4.51
C LEU A 98 -11.13 21.34 4.17
N ALA A 99 -10.13 22.14 4.59
CA ALA A 99 -10.16 23.59 4.47
C ALA A 99 -9.84 24.09 3.05
N GLY A 100 -10.36 25.27 2.73
CA GLY A 100 -10.06 25.99 1.49
C GLY A 100 -11.04 25.71 0.34
N ARG A 101 -11.04 26.61 -0.65
CA ARG A 101 -11.98 26.61 -1.78
C ARG A 101 -11.96 25.31 -2.59
N LYS A 102 -10.78 24.70 -2.75
CA LYS A 102 -10.62 23.45 -3.52
C LYS A 102 -11.21 22.23 -2.81
N MET A 103 -11.35 22.26 -1.48
CA MET A 103 -11.90 21.17 -0.66
C MET A 103 -13.39 21.34 -0.33
N HIS A 104 -14.00 22.45 -0.74
CA HIS A 104 -15.38 22.81 -0.40
C HIS A 104 -16.40 21.71 -0.75
N SER A 105 -16.25 21.04 -1.90
CA SER A 105 -17.13 19.92 -2.26
C SER A 105 -17.03 18.77 -1.24
N LYS A 106 -15.82 18.38 -0.82
CA LYS A 106 -15.63 17.32 0.18
C LYS A 106 -16.18 17.70 1.54
N LYS A 107 -15.93 18.93 1.97
CA LYS A 107 -16.50 19.49 3.19
C LYS A 107 -18.03 19.51 3.15
N ASN A 108 -18.63 19.82 2.00
CA ASN A 108 -20.08 19.77 1.83
C ASN A 108 -20.64 18.35 1.94
N HIS A 109 -19.98 17.36 1.34
CA HIS A 109 -20.38 15.95 1.49
C HIS A 109 -20.28 15.49 2.96
N LEU A 110 -19.20 15.85 3.66
CA LEU A 110 -19.03 15.55 5.08
C LEU A 110 -20.11 16.23 5.94
N ASN A 111 -20.41 17.51 5.69
CA ASN A 111 -21.43 18.24 6.42
C ASN A 111 -22.84 17.69 6.14
N ALA A 112 -23.12 17.27 4.90
CA ALA A 112 -24.37 16.61 4.55
C ALA A 112 -24.49 15.28 5.31
N PHE A 113 -23.45 14.44 5.29
CA PHE A 113 -23.40 13.18 6.04
C PHE A 113 -23.70 13.40 7.52
N ARG A 114 -22.99 14.32 8.19
CA ARG A 114 -23.20 14.62 9.62
C ARG A 114 -24.59 15.16 9.95
N LYS A 115 -25.26 15.81 8.98
CA LYS A 115 -26.61 16.35 9.15
C LYS A 115 -27.68 15.29 8.92
N GLU A 116 -27.48 14.45 7.90
CA GLU A 116 -28.41 13.40 7.49
C GLU A 116 -28.33 12.18 8.43
N HIS A 117 -27.16 11.94 9.02
CA HIS A 117 -26.84 10.80 9.88
C HIS A 117 -26.19 11.25 11.20
N PRO A 118 -26.89 12.02 12.06
CA PRO A 118 -26.35 12.48 13.34
C PRO A 118 -26.03 11.34 14.32
N GLU A 119 -26.62 10.17 14.13
CA GLU A 119 -26.39 8.93 14.89
C GLU A 119 -25.12 8.18 14.46
N ALA A 120 -24.51 8.54 13.34
CA ALA A 120 -23.35 7.82 12.83
C ALA A 120 -22.13 8.00 13.76
N GLU A 121 -21.51 6.88 14.14
CA GLU A 121 -20.36 6.86 15.06
C GLU A 121 -19.10 6.32 14.41
N PHE A 122 -18.00 7.04 14.54
CA PHE A 122 -16.68 6.49 14.25
C PHE A 122 -16.20 5.63 15.42
N ARG A 123 -15.74 4.40 15.13
CA ARG A 123 -15.17 3.48 16.12
C ARG A 123 -13.89 2.85 15.56
N PRO A 124 -12.85 2.63 16.38
CA PRO A 124 -11.68 1.84 15.97
C PRO A 124 -12.10 0.42 15.60
N ILE A 125 -11.39 -0.20 14.64
CA ILE A 125 -11.59 -1.63 14.37
C ILE A 125 -11.02 -2.43 15.56
N THR A 126 -11.88 -3.26 16.14
CA THR A 126 -11.59 -4.24 17.19
C THR A 126 -12.17 -5.59 16.80
N ASP A 127 -11.90 -6.65 17.56
CA ASP A 127 -12.50 -7.98 17.33
C ASP A 127 -14.04 -7.96 17.27
N GLU A 128 -14.66 -7.05 18.03
CA GLU A 128 -16.12 -6.87 18.02
C GLU A 128 -16.63 -6.31 16.68
N ILE A 129 -15.88 -5.38 16.09
CA ILE A 129 -16.26 -4.63 14.89
C ILE A 129 -15.79 -5.34 13.61
N VAL A 130 -14.72 -6.11 13.68
CA VAL A 130 -14.07 -6.71 12.50
C VAL A 130 -15.04 -7.61 11.72
N THR A 131 -15.94 -8.31 12.42
CA THR A 131 -16.99 -9.13 11.79
C THR A 131 -17.95 -8.27 10.98
N GLN A 132 -18.34 -7.09 11.48
CA GLN A 132 -19.19 -6.15 10.75
C GLN A 132 -18.48 -5.55 9.54
N CYS A 133 -17.17 -5.27 9.63
CA CYS A 133 -16.37 -4.86 8.47
C CYS A 133 -16.36 -5.92 7.37
N LYS A 134 -16.24 -7.21 7.72
CA LYS A 134 -16.31 -8.33 6.75
C LYS A 134 -17.70 -8.42 6.09
N LEU A 135 -18.77 -8.17 6.84
CA LEU A 135 -20.13 -8.14 6.28
C LEU A 135 -20.29 -6.98 5.29
N GLU A 136 -19.81 -5.78 5.66
CA GLU A 136 -19.84 -4.61 4.79
C GLU A 136 -19.03 -4.83 3.52
N LEU A 137 -17.81 -5.36 3.63
CA LEU A 137 -16.97 -5.75 2.49
C LEU A 137 -17.75 -6.63 1.52
N ASN A 138 -18.39 -7.69 2.02
CA ASN A 138 -19.17 -8.60 1.19
C ASN A 138 -20.39 -7.93 0.54
N SER A 139 -21.03 -6.97 1.22
CA SER A 139 -22.12 -6.16 0.65
C SER A 139 -21.59 -5.30 -0.49
N TRP A 140 -20.50 -4.58 -0.26
CA TRP A 140 -19.85 -3.72 -1.25
C TRP A 140 -19.52 -4.49 -2.53
N TYR A 141 -18.88 -5.66 -2.43
CA TYR A 141 -18.56 -6.47 -3.61
C TYR A 141 -19.80 -7.03 -4.31
N LYS A 142 -20.91 -7.31 -3.60
CA LYS A 142 -22.16 -7.74 -4.25
C LYS A 142 -22.78 -6.63 -5.09
N GLN A 143 -22.73 -5.39 -4.61
CA GLN A 143 -23.28 -4.22 -5.31
C GLN A 143 -22.41 -3.81 -6.53
N HIS A 144 -21.11 -4.09 -6.48
CA HIS A 144 -20.15 -3.76 -7.55
C HIS A 144 -19.85 -4.93 -8.49
N ARG A 145 -20.64 -6.00 -8.45
CA ARG A 145 -20.57 -7.06 -9.46
C ARG A 145 -21.00 -6.51 -10.82
N GLN A 146 -20.23 -6.82 -11.86
CA GLN A 146 -20.63 -6.46 -13.22
C GLN A 146 -21.84 -7.31 -13.64
N ASP A 147 -22.82 -6.66 -14.27
CA ASP A 147 -24.06 -7.30 -14.74
C ASP A 147 -23.81 -8.35 -15.84
N ASP A 148 -22.64 -8.35 -16.48
CA ASP A 148 -22.26 -9.28 -17.54
C ASP A 148 -21.75 -10.65 -17.03
N GLY A 149 -21.72 -10.84 -15.70
CA GLY A 149 -21.25 -12.07 -15.07
C GLY A 149 -19.73 -12.24 -15.08
N THR A 150 -18.97 -11.26 -15.55
CA THR A 150 -17.51 -11.26 -15.43
C THR A 150 -17.10 -10.77 -14.03
N VAL A 151 -16.13 -11.46 -13.44
CA VAL A 151 -15.50 -11.03 -12.19
C VAL A 151 -14.12 -10.55 -12.58
N ASP A 152 -13.87 -9.24 -12.47
CA ASP A 152 -12.51 -8.72 -12.56
C ASP A 152 -11.62 -9.50 -11.56
N PRO A 153 -10.58 -10.22 -12.02
CA PRO A 153 -9.73 -11.00 -11.13
C PRO A 153 -9.10 -10.14 -10.02
N PHE A 154 -8.83 -8.86 -10.30
CA PHE A 154 -8.21 -7.92 -9.37
C PHE A 154 -9.12 -7.65 -8.16
N ILE A 155 -10.43 -7.54 -8.41
CA ILE A 155 -11.48 -7.42 -7.38
C ILE A 155 -11.48 -8.66 -6.47
N GLY A 156 -11.22 -9.85 -7.01
CA GLY A 156 -11.12 -11.09 -6.24
C GLY A 156 -9.89 -11.16 -5.33
N TYR A 157 -8.73 -10.74 -5.85
CA TYR A 157 -7.49 -10.70 -5.08
C TYR A 157 -7.53 -9.66 -3.97
N GLU A 158 -8.00 -8.44 -4.27
CA GLU A 158 -8.18 -7.37 -3.27
C GLU A 158 -9.08 -7.85 -2.13
N ARG A 159 -10.25 -8.43 -2.46
CA ARG A 159 -11.17 -8.96 -1.44
C ARG A 159 -10.49 -9.98 -0.54
N THR A 160 -9.71 -10.87 -1.14
CA THR A 160 -9.02 -11.94 -0.41
C THR A 160 -7.96 -11.35 0.53
N ALA A 161 -7.16 -10.39 0.06
CA ALA A 161 -6.17 -9.69 0.87
C ALA A 161 -6.82 -8.92 2.03
N ILE A 162 -7.92 -8.19 1.78
CA ILE A 162 -8.66 -7.47 2.82
C ILE A 162 -9.21 -8.45 3.87
N LEU A 163 -9.79 -9.58 3.45
CA LEU A 163 -10.30 -10.59 4.37
C LEU A 163 -9.18 -11.21 5.22
N GLU A 164 -8.01 -11.45 4.64
CA GLU A 164 -6.85 -11.97 5.37
C GLU A 164 -6.40 -10.99 6.46
N VAL A 165 -6.31 -9.70 6.13
CA VAL A 165 -5.98 -8.66 7.10
C VAL A 165 -7.05 -8.58 8.20
N LEU A 166 -8.34 -8.58 7.84
CA LEU A 166 -9.43 -8.54 8.82
C LEU A 166 -9.54 -9.85 9.65
N ASN A 167 -8.99 -10.97 9.20
CA ASN A 167 -8.95 -12.21 9.98
C ASN A 167 -7.84 -12.22 11.01
N ASN A 168 -6.74 -11.50 10.75
CA ASN A 168 -5.54 -11.47 11.59
C ASN A 168 -5.19 -10.02 12.00
N PHE A 169 -6.21 -9.19 12.25
CA PHE A 169 -6.04 -7.73 12.34
C PHE A 169 -5.10 -7.31 13.49
N GLU A 170 -5.23 -7.96 14.65
CA GLU A 170 -4.35 -7.74 15.80
C GLU A 170 -2.91 -8.13 15.49
N ASP A 171 -2.69 -9.25 14.80
CA ASP A 171 -1.35 -9.77 14.47
C ASP A 171 -0.59 -8.85 13.51
N PHE A 172 -1.29 -8.19 12.58
CA PHE A 172 -0.69 -7.21 11.68
C PHE A 172 -0.34 -5.88 12.37
N GLY A 173 -0.88 -5.60 13.56
CA GLY A 173 -0.59 -4.36 14.29
C GLY A 173 -1.08 -3.08 13.60
N LEU A 174 -2.04 -3.19 12.68
CA LEU A 174 -2.59 -2.06 11.93
C LEU A 174 -3.48 -1.19 12.82
N LYS A 175 -3.64 0.07 12.41
CA LYS A 175 -4.72 0.93 12.91
C LYS A 175 -5.88 0.89 11.93
N GLY A 176 -7.10 0.86 12.43
CA GLY A 176 -8.30 0.90 11.61
C GLY A 176 -9.45 1.64 12.26
N GLY A 177 -10.40 2.06 11.43
CA GLY A 177 -11.62 2.72 11.85
C GLY A 177 -12.80 2.24 11.02
N ALA A 178 -13.98 2.32 11.61
CA ALA A 178 -15.26 2.05 10.98
C ALA A 178 -16.27 3.13 11.35
N ILE A 179 -17.20 3.42 10.45
CA ILE A 179 -18.39 4.22 10.74
C ILE A 179 -19.56 3.26 10.89
N LEU A 180 -20.22 3.35 12.04
CA LEU A 180 -21.40 2.58 12.38
C LEU A 180 -22.64 3.46 12.23
N MET A 181 -23.69 2.92 11.63
CA MET A 181 -24.99 3.56 11.42
C MET A 181 -26.06 2.47 11.41
N ASP A 182 -27.18 2.68 12.12
CA ASP A 182 -28.28 1.71 12.24
C ASP A 182 -27.83 0.28 12.64
N GLY A 183 -26.83 0.18 13.52
CA GLY A 183 -26.33 -1.11 14.02
C GLY A 183 -25.47 -1.91 13.03
N ARG A 184 -25.10 -1.34 11.88
CA ARG A 184 -24.14 -1.92 10.92
C ARG A 184 -22.97 -1.00 10.66
N VAL A 185 -21.87 -1.56 10.17
CA VAL A 185 -20.79 -0.77 9.55
C VAL A 185 -21.28 -0.30 8.17
N VAL A 186 -21.03 0.97 7.85
CA VAL A 186 -21.30 1.56 6.52
C VAL A 186 -20.04 2.08 5.84
N ALA A 187 -18.94 2.17 6.56
CA ALA A 187 -17.62 2.45 6.00
C ALA A 187 -16.54 1.90 6.93
N PHE A 188 -15.42 1.45 6.38
CA PHE A 188 -14.25 1.09 7.16
C PHE A 188 -12.95 1.38 6.39
N THR A 189 -11.87 1.49 7.14
CA THR A 189 -10.54 1.75 6.62
C THR A 189 -9.49 1.22 7.58
N PHE A 190 -8.31 0.90 7.06
CA PHE A 190 -7.15 0.59 7.87
C PHE A 190 -5.85 0.95 7.14
N GLY A 191 -4.79 1.09 7.93
CA GLY A 191 -3.48 1.49 7.47
C GLY A 191 -2.44 1.42 8.58
N GLU A 192 -1.22 1.82 8.25
CA GLU A 192 -0.09 1.76 9.15
C GLU A 192 0.83 2.98 9.03
N GLN A 193 1.75 3.09 9.97
CA GLN A 193 2.81 4.08 9.90
C GLN A 193 3.86 3.60 8.90
N LEU A 194 4.04 4.32 7.80
CA LEU A 194 5.01 3.97 6.77
C LEU A 194 6.43 4.37 7.18
N ASN A 195 6.58 5.57 7.75
CA ASN A 195 7.87 6.09 8.22
C ASN A 195 7.64 7.15 9.32
N THR A 196 8.66 7.97 9.63
CA THR A 196 8.61 8.95 10.73
C THR A 196 7.57 10.05 10.56
N ASP A 197 7.15 10.39 9.34
CA ASP A 197 6.24 11.51 9.08
C ASP A 197 5.04 11.16 8.18
N THR A 198 4.96 9.91 7.71
CA THR A 198 3.96 9.44 6.74
C THR A 198 3.25 8.20 7.24
N ALA A 199 1.92 8.19 7.16
CA ALA A 199 1.11 6.98 7.26
C ALA A 199 0.59 6.57 5.87
N VAL A 200 0.36 5.28 5.65
CA VAL A 200 -0.25 4.74 4.44
C VAL A 200 -1.63 4.18 4.75
N ILE A 201 -2.59 4.46 3.88
CA ILE A 201 -3.98 3.97 3.98
C ILE A 201 -4.16 2.92 2.90
N HIS A 202 -4.09 1.64 3.29
CA HIS A 202 -4.20 0.51 2.36
C HIS A 202 -5.61 0.31 1.82
N VAL A 203 -6.60 0.51 2.68
CA VAL A 203 -7.99 0.18 2.35
C VAL A 203 -8.90 1.27 2.86
N GLU A 204 -9.82 1.71 2.01
CA GLU A 204 -10.95 2.57 2.36
C GLU A 204 -12.16 2.09 1.57
N LYS A 205 -13.18 1.58 2.27
CA LYS A 205 -14.42 1.11 1.67
C LYS A 205 -15.59 1.78 2.38
N ALA A 206 -16.59 2.17 1.60
CA ALA A 206 -17.85 2.70 2.11
C ALA A 206 -19.01 2.29 1.23
N ASP A 207 -20.18 2.17 1.84
CA ASP A 207 -21.45 1.93 1.16
C ASP A 207 -21.71 3.09 0.17
N PRO A 208 -21.78 2.81 -1.15
CA PRO A 208 -21.94 3.84 -2.18
C PRO A 208 -23.29 4.58 -2.08
N GLU A 209 -24.30 3.97 -1.46
CA GLU A 209 -25.63 4.56 -1.29
C GLU A 209 -25.66 5.57 -0.13
N VAL A 210 -24.64 5.57 0.74
CA VAL A 210 -24.55 6.47 1.89
C VAL A 210 -23.76 7.72 1.51
N ARG A 211 -24.48 8.78 1.17
CA ARG A 211 -23.91 10.06 0.74
C ARG A 211 -22.95 10.62 1.79
N GLY A 212 -21.69 10.75 1.40
CA GLY A 212 -20.66 11.38 2.24
C GLY A 212 -19.96 10.42 3.21
N ALA A 213 -20.26 9.12 3.16
CA ALA A 213 -19.56 8.10 3.95
C ALA A 213 -18.05 8.06 3.64
N TYR A 214 -17.64 8.15 2.36
CA TYR A 214 -16.21 8.22 1.98
C TYR A 214 -15.48 9.43 2.60
N PRO A 215 -15.94 10.68 2.43
CA PRO A 215 -15.36 11.82 3.16
C PRO A 215 -15.36 11.67 4.68
N ALA A 216 -16.39 11.05 5.26
CA ALA A 216 -16.48 10.86 6.71
C ALA A 216 -15.46 9.84 7.22
N ILE A 217 -15.33 8.67 6.59
CA ILE A 217 -14.36 7.66 7.02
C ILE A 217 -12.93 8.15 6.80
N ASN A 218 -12.68 8.82 5.68
CA ASN A 218 -11.38 9.38 5.36
C ASN A 218 -10.93 10.41 6.42
N GLN A 219 -11.81 11.38 6.72
CA GLN A 219 -11.50 12.44 7.68
C GLN A 219 -11.39 11.89 9.10
N GLY A 220 -12.34 11.06 9.52
CA GLY A 220 -12.38 10.50 10.88
C GLY A 220 -11.17 9.61 11.18
N PHE A 221 -10.74 8.79 10.22
CA PHE A 221 -9.59 7.91 10.43
C PHE A 221 -8.28 8.69 10.52
N VAL A 222 -8.06 9.67 9.63
CA VAL A 222 -6.85 10.50 9.67
C VAL A 222 -6.82 11.31 10.97
N GLU A 223 -7.95 11.89 11.39
CA GLU A 223 -8.05 12.64 12.64
C GLU A 223 -7.76 11.78 13.88
N TYR A 224 -8.35 10.58 13.95
CA TYR A 224 -8.19 9.66 15.08
C TYR A 224 -6.80 9.04 15.16
N ALA A 225 -6.30 8.46 14.05
CA ALA A 225 -5.12 7.61 14.07
C ALA A 225 -3.82 8.32 13.70
N TRP A 226 -3.91 9.42 12.94
CA TRP A 226 -2.78 9.99 12.19
C TRP A 226 -2.68 11.53 12.29
N SER A 227 -3.32 12.16 13.27
CA SER A 227 -3.26 13.61 13.49
C SER A 227 -1.85 14.14 13.80
N GLY A 228 -0.94 13.27 14.25
CA GLY A 228 0.47 13.59 14.46
C GLY A 228 1.37 13.40 13.22
N MET A 229 0.86 12.85 12.12
CA MET A 229 1.63 12.67 10.88
C MET A 229 1.59 13.92 10.01
N THR A 230 2.65 14.12 9.22
CA THR A 230 2.67 15.21 8.22
C THR A 230 1.92 14.79 6.96
N TYR A 231 2.18 13.56 6.51
CA TYR A 231 1.70 13.06 5.24
C TYR A 231 0.83 11.82 5.39
N ILE A 232 -0.14 11.69 4.47
CA ILE A 232 -0.96 10.50 4.28
C ILE A 232 -0.76 10.03 2.85
N ASN A 233 -0.14 8.88 2.66
CA ASN A 233 -0.09 8.16 1.40
C ASN A 233 -1.40 7.37 1.26
N ARG A 234 -2.14 7.57 0.16
CA ARG A 234 -3.35 6.82 -0.15
C ARG A 234 -3.18 5.92 -1.37
N GLU A 235 -1.96 5.51 -1.69
CA GLU A 235 -1.62 4.53 -2.76
C GLU A 235 -2.03 5.01 -4.16
N GLU A 236 -2.04 4.11 -5.14
CA GLU A 236 -2.15 4.36 -6.58
C GLU A 236 -3.57 4.32 -7.15
N ASP A 237 -3.76 4.82 -8.37
CA ASP A 237 -5.07 4.80 -9.04
C ASP A 237 -5.29 3.57 -9.94
N MET A 238 -4.25 2.75 -10.15
CA MET A 238 -4.26 1.53 -10.97
C MET A 238 -4.76 1.77 -12.41
N GLY A 239 -4.68 3.00 -12.92
CA GLY A 239 -5.19 3.38 -14.24
C GLY A 239 -6.72 3.55 -14.30
N ILE A 240 -7.43 3.39 -13.18
CA ILE A 240 -8.89 3.50 -13.14
C ILE A 240 -9.29 4.98 -13.14
N GLU A 241 -9.91 5.45 -14.23
CA GLU A 241 -10.23 6.87 -14.43
C GLU A 241 -11.07 7.47 -13.29
N GLY A 242 -12.07 6.73 -12.80
CA GLY A 242 -12.91 7.15 -11.68
C GLY A 242 -12.11 7.32 -10.38
N LEU A 243 -11.21 6.38 -10.09
CA LEU A 243 -10.34 6.41 -8.91
C LEU A 243 -9.32 7.55 -9.01
N ARG A 244 -8.70 7.73 -10.18
CA ARG A 244 -7.81 8.85 -10.48
C ARG A 244 -8.48 10.20 -10.20
N LYS A 245 -9.68 10.42 -10.75
CA LYS A 245 -10.47 11.63 -10.49
C LYS A 245 -10.77 11.82 -9.00
N ALA A 246 -11.13 10.74 -8.30
CA ALA A 246 -11.39 10.77 -6.86
C ALA A 246 -10.15 11.21 -6.07
N LYS A 247 -8.99 10.60 -6.32
CA LYS A 247 -7.71 10.93 -5.66
C LYS A 247 -7.23 12.35 -5.99
N GLU A 248 -7.28 12.76 -7.25
CA GLU A 248 -6.92 14.14 -7.67
C GLU A 248 -7.87 15.21 -7.13
N SER A 249 -9.13 14.86 -6.84
CA SER A 249 -10.10 15.78 -6.25
C SER A 249 -9.73 16.21 -4.83
N TYR A 250 -8.98 15.38 -4.09
CA TYR A 250 -8.44 15.69 -2.76
C TYR A 250 -7.16 16.54 -2.78
N LYS A 251 -6.66 16.89 -3.97
CA LYS A 251 -5.49 17.78 -4.16
C LYS A 251 -4.23 17.25 -3.44
N PRO A 252 -3.65 16.15 -3.96
CA PRO A 252 -2.41 15.61 -3.42
C PRO A 252 -1.33 16.68 -3.37
N GLU A 253 -0.51 16.63 -2.32
CA GLU A 253 0.68 17.45 -2.15
C GLU A 253 1.83 16.91 -3.02
N LYS A 254 1.92 15.59 -3.16
CA LYS A 254 2.94 14.92 -3.97
C LYS A 254 2.33 13.73 -4.72
N LEU A 255 2.89 13.44 -5.89
CA LEU A 255 2.73 12.16 -6.56
C LEU A 255 4.09 11.45 -6.48
N ILE A 256 4.15 10.28 -5.84
CA ILE A 256 5.39 9.51 -5.75
C ILE A 256 5.46 8.63 -6.99
N GLU A 257 6.42 8.97 -7.84
CA GLU A 257 6.57 8.31 -9.12
C GLU A 257 7.19 6.92 -8.96
N LYS A 258 6.56 5.94 -9.61
CA LYS A 258 7.03 4.54 -9.67
C LYS A 258 7.52 4.22 -11.07
N PHE A 259 8.49 3.31 -11.13
CA PHE A 259 9.13 2.89 -12.37
C PHE A 259 9.25 1.36 -12.42
N ASN A 260 9.23 0.84 -13.64
CA ASN A 260 9.48 -0.56 -13.92
C ASN A 260 10.74 -0.68 -14.77
N ALA A 261 11.51 -1.75 -14.58
CA ALA A 261 12.70 -2.05 -15.35
C ALA A 261 12.67 -3.46 -15.94
N THR A 262 13.08 -3.57 -17.19
CA THR A 262 13.24 -4.83 -17.92
C THR A 262 14.59 -4.87 -18.63
N LEU A 263 15.09 -6.07 -18.93
CA LEU A 263 16.26 -6.21 -19.81
C LEU A 263 15.90 -5.81 -21.25
N ARG A 264 16.76 -5.04 -21.92
CA ARG A 264 16.57 -4.74 -23.34
C ARG A 264 16.74 -6.00 -24.19
N SER A 265 15.85 -6.15 -25.17
CA SER A 265 15.75 -7.32 -26.07
C SER A 265 17.02 -7.64 -26.89
N ASN A 266 17.98 -6.71 -26.99
CA ASN A 266 19.22 -6.92 -27.75
C ASN A 266 20.32 -7.68 -26.99
N ASP A 267 20.14 -7.93 -25.68
CA ASP A 267 21.11 -8.65 -24.84
C ASP A 267 20.69 -10.10 -24.55
N CYS A 268 19.61 -10.58 -25.17
CA CYS A 268 19.38 -12.01 -25.35
C CYS A 268 20.25 -12.53 -26.52
N LYS A 269 21.55 -12.24 -26.48
CA LYS A 269 22.52 -12.91 -27.34
C LYS A 269 22.94 -14.17 -26.64
N ALA A 270 22.45 -15.28 -27.18
CA ALA A 270 22.90 -16.62 -26.89
C ALA A 270 24.42 -16.66 -26.66
N LEU A 271 24.81 -17.18 -25.48
CA LEU A 271 26.10 -17.83 -25.25
C LEU A 271 25.84 -19.34 -25.17
#